data_AF-A0A1H8LTV7-F1
#
_entry.id   AF-A0A1H8LTV7-F1
#
_cell.length_a   1.000
_cell.length_b   1.000
_cell.length_c   1.000
_cell.angle_alpha   90.00
_cell.angle_beta   90.00
_cell.angle_gamma   90.00
#
_symmetry.space_group_name_H-M   'P 1'
#
loop_
_entity.id
_entity.type
_entity.pdbx_description
1 polymer ?
#
loop_
_entity_poly.entity_id
_entity_poly.type
_entity_poly.pdbx_seq_one_letter_code
_entity_poly.pdbx_strand_id
1 'polypeptide(L)'
;MARILLIAQEKGGVGKTVFARALAEAVDGAPVIEIDSSHRMRELGDRVKFFKMRADREAIEKTGGKASRAEFDAVLSAIEKASIATIVDVGANTSVTFLKVLSEAAPLFASEGIEFGVCVVVTNEPGALAEAPNLLTLAKPWAKALFLIENRLHGVVLPNALKKMTEGVIVSSFEHQSLEEGADGYLQAGGLSTIAKLDPAKLREKHGIGPSLRIHRDLEKFRLEAMQAVRPLAEWLVG
;
A
#
# COMPACT_ATOMS: atom_id res chain seq x y z
N MET A 1 -20.09 1.09 -10.56
CA MET A 1 -18.99 2.07 -10.57
C MET A 1 -17.75 1.38 -10.05
N ALA A 2 -16.65 1.44 -10.78
CA ALA A 2 -15.40 0.82 -10.33
C ALA A 2 -14.74 1.74 -9.29
N ARG A 3 -14.45 1.21 -8.10
CA ARG A 3 -13.68 1.92 -7.08
C ARG A 3 -12.22 1.48 -7.16
N ILE A 4 -11.32 2.45 -7.18
CA ILE A 4 -9.88 2.22 -7.26
C ILE A 4 -9.24 2.85 -6.03
N LEU A 5 -8.50 2.04 -5.26
CA LEU A 5 -7.84 2.51 -4.04
C LEU A 5 -6.33 2.51 -4.20
N LEU A 6 -5.73 3.70 -4.08
CA LEU A 6 -4.29 3.88 -4.12
C LEU A 6 -3.71 3.79 -2.71
N ILE A 7 -2.58 3.09 -2.55
CA ILE A 7 -1.76 3.11 -1.34
C ILE A 7 -0.45 3.82 -1.68
N ALA A 8 -0.25 4.98 -1.05
CA ALA A 8 0.79 5.92 -1.43
C ALA A 8 1.60 6.41 -0.22
N GLN A 9 2.88 6.66 -0.47
CA GLN A 9 3.83 7.29 0.43
C GLN A 9 5.15 7.43 -0.33
N GLU A 10 5.71 8.63 -0.35
CA GLU A 10 6.95 8.92 -1.06
C GLU A 10 8.14 8.18 -0.44
N LYS A 11 8.17 8.12 0.89
CA LYS A 11 9.19 7.38 1.66
C LYS A 11 9.06 5.86 1.45
N GLY A 12 10.17 5.22 1.09
CA GLY A 12 10.31 3.76 1.09
C GLY A 12 10.39 3.18 2.50
N GLY A 13 10.03 1.90 2.66
CA GLY A 13 10.11 1.19 3.95
C GLY A 13 8.93 1.38 4.90
N VAL A 14 7.97 2.25 4.58
CA VAL A 14 6.85 2.55 5.48
C VAL A 14 5.75 1.47 5.58
N GLY A 15 5.86 0.38 4.82
CA GLY A 15 4.87 -0.71 4.82
C GLY A 15 3.73 -0.62 3.80
N LYS A 16 3.81 0.23 2.76
CA LYS A 16 2.77 0.32 1.69
C LYS A 16 2.34 -1.04 1.14
N THR A 17 3.30 -1.83 0.65
CA THR A 17 3.05 -3.15 0.07
C THR A 17 2.47 -4.14 1.07
N VAL A 18 2.75 -3.99 2.38
CA VAL A 18 2.10 -4.81 3.42
C VAL A 18 0.60 -4.52 3.45
N PHE A 19 0.21 -3.26 3.42
CA PHE A 19 -1.21 -2.88 3.40
C PHE A 19 -1.88 -3.17 2.05
N ALA A 20 -1.15 -3.09 0.92
CA ALA A 20 -1.66 -3.54 -0.37
C ALA A 20 -1.98 -5.04 -0.37
N ARG A 21 -1.08 -5.86 0.21
CA ARG A 21 -1.31 -7.29 0.41
C ARG A 21 -2.50 -7.56 1.34
N ALA A 22 -2.56 -6.86 2.47
CA ALA A 22 -3.65 -7.02 3.44
C ALA A 22 -5.00 -6.69 2.80
N LEU A 23 -5.03 -5.64 1.97
CA LEU A 23 -6.24 -5.24 1.26
C LEU A 23 -6.62 -6.22 0.15
N ALA A 24 -5.64 -6.73 -0.61
CA ALA A 24 -5.87 -7.78 -1.62
C ALA A 24 -6.35 -9.10 -1.01
N GLU A 25 -6.06 -9.32 0.26
CA GLU A 25 -6.57 -10.44 1.02
C GLU A 25 -7.96 -10.18 1.60
N ALA A 26 -8.22 -8.97 2.09
CA ALA A 26 -9.52 -8.55 2.61
C ALA A 26 -10.59 -8.44 1.51
N VAL A 27 -10.18 -8.09 0.29
CA VAL A 27 -11.04 -8.01 -0.90
C VAL A 27 -10.64 -9.11 -1.87
N ASP A 28 -11.31 -10.26 -1.73
CA ASP A 28 -11.03 -11.43 -2.55
C ASP A 28 -11.23 -11.13 -4.05
N GLY A 29 -10.32 -11.65 -4.88
CA GLY A 29 -10.34 -11.44 -6.32
C GLY A 29 -9.99 -10.02 -6.81
N ALA A 30 -9.82 -9.02 -5.95
CA ALA A 30 -9.44 -7.67 -6.38
C ALA A 30 -8.12 -7.69 -7.19
N PRO A 31 -8.09 -7.13 -8.41
CA PRO A 31 -6.85 -6.92 -9.15
C PRO A 31 -5.96 -5.91 -8.43
N VAL A 32 -4.66 -6.08 -8.61
CA VAL A 32 -3.63 -5.21 -8.04
C VAL A 32 -2.76 -4.65 -9.16
N ILE A 33 -2.63 -3.34 -9.20
CA ILE A 33 -1.68 -2.63 -10.04
C ILE A 33 -0.49 -2.28 -9.15
N GLU A 34 0.69 -2.81 -9.47
CA GLU A 34 1.92 -2.53 -8.73
C GLU A 34 2.80 -1.58 -9.54
N ILE A 35 3.10 -0.41 -8.99
CA ILE A 35 3.91 0.63 -9.64
C ILE A 35 5.19 0.79 -8.81
N ASP A 36 6.26 0.09 -9.14
CA ASP A 36 7.51 0.16 -8.36
C ASP A 36 8.72 -0.14 -9.26
N SER A 37 9.91 0.14 -8.76
CA SER A 37 11.21 -0.28 -9.29
C SER A 37 11.42 -1.80 -9.30
N SER A 38 10.73 -2.53 -8.42
CA SER A 38 10.86 -3.98 -8.26
C SER A 38 9.50 -4.65 -8.08
N HIS A 39 9.31 -5.83 -8.68
CA HIS A 39 8.08 -6.62 -8.55
C HIS A 39 8.08 -7.40 -7.22
N ARG A 40 7.32 -6.91 -6.23
CA ARG A 40 7.26 -7.40 -4.85
C ARG A 40 6.09 -8.35 -4.57
N MET A 41 4.93 -8.19 -5.22
CA MET A 41 3.71 -8.96 -4.90
C MET A 41 3.51 -10.20 -5.80
N ARG A 42 4.60 -10.91 -6.11
CA ARG A 42 4.59 -12.06 -7.02
C ARG A 42 3.67 -13.20 -6.57
N GLU A 43 3.50 -13.34 -5.26
CA GLU A 43 2.65 -14.35 -4.63
C GLU A 43 1.17 -14.23 -5.03
N LEU A 44 0.73 -13.08 -5.53
CA LEU A 44 -0.64 -12.86 -5.98
C LEU A 44 -0.89 -13.34 -7.43
N GLY A 45 0.15 -13.78 -8.14
CA GLY A 45 0.05 -14.36 -9.48
C GLY A 45 -0.60 -13.40 -10.48
N ASP A 46 -1.55 -13.91 -11.27
CA ASP A 46 -2.23 -13.17 -12.34
C ASP A 46 -3.08 -12.00 -11.84
N ARG A 47 -3.32 -11.89 -10.53
CA ARG A 47 -4.01 -10.73 -9.94
C ARG A 47 -3.16 -9.47 -9.99
N VAL A 48 -1.83 -9.58 -10.06
CA VAL A 48 -0.92 -8.43 -10.07
C VAL A 48 -0.48 -8.08 -11.48
N LYS A 49 -0.71 -6.84 -11.88
CA LYS A 49 -0.10 -6.23 -13.05
C LYS A 49 1.00 -5.26 -12.62
N PHE A 50 2.24 -5.65 -12.86
CA PHE A 50 3.43 -4.87 -12.48
C PHE A 50 3.84 -3.88 -13.58
N PHE A 51 4.04 -2.62 -13.19
CA PHE A 51 4.56 -1.53 -14.00
C PHE A 51 5.87 -1.04 -13.41
N LYS A 52 6.97 -1.32 -14.13
CA LYS A 52 8.31 -0.98 -13.68
C LYS A 52 8.56 0.51 -13.79
N MET A 53 8.87 1.16 -12.66
CA MET A 53 9.31 2.55 -12.61
C MET A 53 10.82 2.66 -12.38
N ARG A 54 11.40 3.83 -12.70
CA ARG A 54 12.79 4.13 -12.39
C ARG A 54 12.94 4.33 -10.87
N ALA A 55 13.99 3.74 -10.30
CA ALA A 55 14.23 3.81 -8.85
C ALA A 55 14.73 5.18 -8.37
N ASP A 56 15.35 5.95 -9.27
CA ASP A 56 16.13 7.14 -8.95
C ASP A 56 15.39 8.44 -9.27
N ARG A 57 15.26 9.29 -8.25
CA ARG A 57 14.64 10.62 -8.32
C ARG A 57 15.44 11.56 -9.22
N GLU A 58 16.76 11.48 -9.23
CA GLU A 58 17.62 12.31 -10.12
C GLU A 58 17.37 11.96 -11.59
N ALA A 59 17.22 10.68 -11.90
CA ALA A 59 16.89 10.22 -13.24
C ALA A 59 15.48 10.68 -13.70
N ILE A 60 14.52 10.75 -12.78
CA ILE A 60 13.17 11.27 -13.04
C ILE A 60 13.24 12.79 -13.34
N GLU A 61 13.92 13.55 -12.48
CA GLU A 61 14.06 15.01 -12.61
C GLU A 61 14.82 15.42 -13.88
N LYS A 62 15.87 14.68 -14.27
CA LYS A 62 16.68 14.93 -15.47
C LYS A 62 15.90 14.83 -16.79
N THR A 63 14.78 14.10 -16.81
CA THR A 63 13.99 13.88 -18.03
C THR A 63 12.90 14.92 -18.28
N GLY A 64 12.80 15.95 -17.44
CA GLY A 64 12.02 17.16 -17.72
C GLY A 64 10.53 16.89 -17.93
N GLY A 65 9.82 16.42 -16.89
CA GLY A 65 8.35 16.46 -16.77
C GLY A 65 7.52 15.65 -17.79
N LYS A 66 7.63 15.94 -19.10
CA LYS A 66 6.89 15.26 -20.18
C LYS A 66 7.24 13.78 -20.31
N ALA A 67 8.53 13.43 -20.24
CA ALA A 67 8.95 12.02 -20.26
C ALA A 67 8.46 11.26 -19.03
N SER A 68 8.39 11.93 -17.87
CA SER A 68 7.87 11.34 -16.63
C SER A 68 6.35 11.11 -16.65
N ARG A 69 5.58 11.89 -17.44
CA ARG A 69 4.13 11.65 -17.60
C ARG A 69 3.84 10.43 -18.46
N ALA A 70 4.55 10.29 -19.58
CA ALA A 70 4.37 9.17 -20.51
C ALA A 70 4.67 7.80 -19.87
N GLU A 71 5.49 7.76 -18.81
CA GLU A 71 5.75 6.53 -18.04
C GLU A 71 4.50 5.98 -17.36
N PHE A 72 3.51 6.84 -17.08
CA PHE A 72 2.27 6.43 -16.45
C PHE A 72 1.16 6.10 -17.45
N ASP A 73 1.34 6.31 -18.75
CA ASP A 73 0.28 6.05 -19.75
C ASP A 73 -0.24 4.61 -19.67
N ALA A 74 0.67 3.64 -19.55
CA ALA A 74 0.30 2.24 -19.44
C ALA A 74 -0.45 1.91 -18.13
N VAL A 75 -0.17 2.66 -17.06
CA VAL A 75 -0.88 2.57 -15.77
C VAL A 75 -2.27 3.18 -15.91
N LEU A 76 -2.38 4.38 -16.49
CA LEU A 76 -3.65 5.06 -16.73
C LEU A 76 -4.57 4.21 -17.62
N SER A 77 -4.05 3.61 -18.70
CA SER A 77 -4.82 2.68 -19.53
C SER A 77 -5.23 1.39 -18.80
N ALA A 78 -4.52 0.98 -17.75
CA ALA A 78 -4.94 -0.15 -16.92
C ALA A 78 -6.03 0.24 -15.92
N ILE A 79 -5.95 1.45 -15.38
CA ILE A 79 -6.98 2.08 -14.54
C ILE A 79 -8.28 2.27 -15.33
N GLU A 80 -8.20 2.81 -16.56
CA GLU A 80 -9.34 2.98 -17.48
C GLU A 80 -10.08 1.66 -17.73
N LYS A 81 -9.34 0.55 -17.85
CA LYS A 81 -9.89 -0.78 -18.10
C LYS A 81 -10.40 -1.46 -16.83
N ALA A 82 -10.23 -0.88 -15.65
CA ALA A 82 -10.67 -1.46 -14.40
C ALA A 82 -12.20 -1.44 -14.32
N SER A 83 -12.82 -2.61 -14.35
CA SER A 83 -14.28 -2.77 -14.27
C SER A 83 -14.78 -3.20 -12.89
N ILE A 84 -13.86 -3.51 -11.97
CA ILE A 84 -14.14 -3.97 -10.61
C ILE A 84 -13.23 -3.27 -9.60
N ALA A 85 -13.50 -3.49 -8.32
CA ALA A 85 -12.71 -2.94 -7.23
C ALA A 85 -11.22 -3.29 -7.39
N THR A 86 -10.37 -2.27 -7.53
CA THR A 86 -8.95 -2.44 -7.89
C THR A 86 -8.04 -1.71 -6.91
N ILE A 87 -6.91 -2.34 -6.58
CA ILE A 87 -5.91 -1.82 -5.66
C ILE A 87 -4.72 -1.33 -6.47
N VAL A 88 -4.14 -0.19 -6.08
CA VAL A 88 -2.91 0.34 -6.68
C VAL A 88 -1.86 0.54 -5.61
N ASP A 89 -0.79 -0.28 -5.60
CA ASP A 89 0.38 -0.07 -4.74
C ASP A 89 1.35 0.87 -5.46
N VAL A 90 1.55 2.06 -4.90
CA VAL A 90 2.42 3.08 -5.49
C VAL A 90 3.75 3.10 -4.75
N GLY A 91 4.81 2.74 -5.44
CA GLY A 91 6.17 2.65 -4.92
C GLY A 91 6.72 3.96 -4.36
N ALA A 92 7.85 3.83 -3.66
CA ALA A 92 8.60 4.98 -3.17
C ALA A 92 9.07 5.88 -4.33
N ASN A 93 9.32 7.16 -4.06
CA ASN A 93 9.78 8.16 -5.03
C ASN A 93 8.84 8.38 -6.25
N THR A 94 7.65 7.77 -6.25
CA THR A 94 6.71 7.76 -7.38
C THR A 94 5.36 8.37 -6.98
N SER A 95 5.03 8.36 -5.68
CA SER A 95 3.70 8.70 -5.17
C SER A 95 3.30 10.14 -5.52
N VAL A 96 4.17 11.12 -5.26
CA VAL A 96 3.86 12.53 -5.55
C VAL A 96 3.64 12.77 -7.04
N THR A 97 4.54 12.23 -7.87
CA THR A 97 4.49 12.44 -9.32
C THR A 97 3.26 11.76 -9.93
N PHE A 98 2.97 10.53 -9.52
CA PHE A 98 1.81 9.79 -10.00
C PHE A 98 0.49 10.44 -9.58
N LEU A 99 0.35 10.89 -8.32
CA LEU A 99 -0.85 11.59 -7.88
C LEU A 99 -1.08 12.91 -8.62
N LYS A 100 -0.01 13.63 -9.00
CA LYS A 100 -0.13 14.84 -9.84
C LYS A 100 -0.70 14.50 -11.22
N VAL A 101 -0.16 13.47 -11.88
CA VAL A 101 -0.68 13.01 -13.18
C VAL A 101 -2.13 12.54 -13.04
N LEU A 102 -2.43 11.76 -12.00
CA LEU A 102 -3.77 11.29 -11.76
C LEU A 102 -4.75 12.42 -11.45
N SER A 103 -4.32 13.49 -10.78
CA SER A 103 -5.19 14.65 -10.50
C SER A 103 -5.67 15.36 -11.77
N GLU A 104 -4.85 15.35 -12.83
CA GLU A 104 -5.23 15.90 -14.15
C GLU A 104 -6.20 14.97 -14.89
N ALA A 105 -6.05 13.64 -14.74
CA ALA A 105 -6.88 12.63 -15.39
C ALA A 105 -8.16 12.27 -14.62
N ALA A 106 -8.21 12.52 -13.31
CA ALA A 106 -9.30 12.10 -12.44
C ALA A 106 -10.69 12.61 -12.88
N PRO A 107 -10.86 13.85 -13.38
CA PRO A 107 -12.16 14.30 -13.89
C PRO A 107 -12.68 13.46 -15.07
N LEU A 108 -11.79 12.99 -15.95
CA LEU A 108 -12.15 12.14 -17.08
C LEU A 108 -12.62 10.77 -16.58
N PHE A 109 -11.84 10.11 -15.74
CA PHE A 109 -12.22 8.84 -15.11
C PHE A 109 -13.53 8.94 -14.31
N ALA A 110 -13.75 10.07 -13.62
CA ALA A 110 -15.00 10.31 -12.91
C ALA A 110 -16.20 10.39 -13.86
N SER A 111 -16.04 10.99 -15.05
CA SER A 111 -17.08 11.00 -16.09
C SER A 111 -17.39 9.61 -16.65
N GLU A 112 -16.45 8.68 -16.53
CA GLU A 112 -16.60 7.26 -16.90
C GLU A 112 -17.09 6.39 -15.73
N GLY A 113 -17.41 7.00 -14.58
CA GLY A 113 -17.95 6.30 -13.42
C GLY A 113 -16.91 5.54 -12.58
N ILE A 114 -15.64 5.93 -12.67
CA ILE A 114 -14.56 5.46 -11.80
C ILE A 114 -14.42 6.41 -10.60
N GLU A 115 -14.39 5.84 -9.41
CA GLU A 115 -14.16 6.57 -8.16
C GLU A 115 -12.80 6.22 -7.58
N PHE A 116 -12.07 7.23 -7.10
CA PHE A 116 -10.78 7.01 -6.47
C PHE A 116 -10.82 7.23 -4.96
N GLY A 117 -10.13 6.35 -4.25
CA GLY A 117 -9.72 6.57 -2.87
C GLY A 117 -8.20 6.65 -2.81
N VAL A 118 -7.67 7.38 -1.83
CA VAL A 118 -6.23 7.43 -1.58
C VAL A 118 -5.96 7.15 -0.10
N CYS A 119 -5.16 6.13 0.17
CA CYS A 119 -4.60 5.82 1.46
C CYS A 119 -3.14 6.29 1.54
N VAL A 120 -2.84 7.12 2.53
CA VAL A 120 -1.47 7.51 2.86
C VAL A 120 -0.98 6.72 4.07
N VAL A 121 0.15 6.03 3.93
CA VAL A 121 0.78 5.31 5.05
C VAL A 121 1.77 6.23 5.74
N VAL A 122 1.64 6.39 7.06
CA VAL A 122 2.51 7.25 7.85
C VAL A 122 3.21 6.44 8.94
N THR A 123 4.49 6.74 9.17
CA THR A 123 5.29 6.19 10.28
C THR A 123 5.87 7.34 11.09
N ASN A 124 6.48 7.07 12.25
CA ASN A 124 7.19 8.08 13.03
C ASN A 124 8.54 8.52 12.42
N GLU A 125 8.85 8.08 11.20
CA GLU A 125 10.06 8.51 10.50
C GLU A 125 9.90 9.92 9.93
N PRO A 126 10.90 10.81 10.08
CA PRO A 126 10.80 12.21 9.64
C PRO A 126 10.37 12.40 8.17
N GLY A 127 10.89 11.55 7.26
CA GLY A 127 10.56 11.64 5.83
C GLY A 127 9.11 11.25 5.52
N ALA A 128 8.56 10.25 6.21
CA ALA A 128 7.16 9.84 6.02
C ALA A 128 6.20 10.91 6.58
N LEU A 129 6.55 11.49 7.73
CA LEU A 129 5.76 12.57 8.36
C LEU A 129 5.75 13.85 7.53
N ALA A 130 6.88 14.21 6.92
CA ALA A 130 6.98 15.42 6.11
C ALA A 130 6.15 15.35 4.83
N GLU A 131 6.09 14.19 4.17
CA GLU A 131 5.44 14.03 2.87
C GLU A 131 3.95 13.67 2.95
N ALA A 132 3.49 13.04 4.03
CA ALA A 132 2.10 12.62 4.16
C ALA A 132 1.05 13.77 3.96
N PRO A 133 1.22 14.98 4.54
CA PRO A 133 0.30 16.09 4.31
C PRO A 133 0.24 16.55 2.84
N ASN A 134 1.37 16.49 2.14
CA ASN A 134 1.47 16.87 0.73
C ASN A 134 0.66 15.91 -0.14
N LEU A 135 0.80 14.59 0.09
CA LEU A 135 0.01 13.57 -0.63
C LEU A 135 -1.49 13.71 -0.39
N LEU A 136 -1.91 13.92 0.86
CA LEU A 136 -3.32 14.16 1.19
C LEU A 136 -3.86 15.43 0.52
N THR A 137 -3.07 16.51 0.52
CA THR A 137 -3.45 17.77 -0.13
C THR A 137 -3.60 17.61 -1.64
N LEU A 138 -2.70 16.86 -2.29
CA LEU A 138 -2.78 16.55 -3.72
C LEU A 138 -4.00 15.71 -4.07
N ALA A 139 -4.42 14.78 -3.19
CA ALA A 139 -5.54 13.88 -3.41
C ALA A 139 -6.92 14.53 -3.13
N LYS A 140 -7.00 15.42 -2.13
CA LYS A 140 -8.25 16.02 -1.63
C LYS A 140 -9.19 16.59 -2.70
N PRO A 141 -8.72 17.24 -3.80
CA PRO A 141 -9.63 17.83 -4.78
C PRO A 141 -10.43 16.82 -5.62
N TRP A 142 -9.96 15.58 -5.74
CA TRP A 142 -10.52 14.61 -6.70
C TRP A 142 -10.81 13.23 -6.09
N ALA A 143 -10.15 12.84 -5.01
CA ALA A 143 -10.45 11.59 -4.32
C ALA A 143 -11.81 11.64 -3.62
N LYS A 144 -12.59 10.57 -3.73
CA LYS A 144 -13.89 10.38 -3.06
C LYS A 144 -13.74 9.93 -1.62
N ALA A 145 -12.61 9.32 -1.27
CA ALA A 145 -12.25 8.98 0.10
C ALA A 145 -10.75 9.14 0.33
N LEU A 146 -10.40 9.66 1.51
CA LEU A 146 -9.04 9.75 1.98
C LEU A 146 -8.88 8.89 3.22
N PHE A 147 -7.81 8.10 3.24
CA PHE A 147 -7.45 7.24 4.35
C PHE A 147 -6.04 7.55 4.82
N LEU A 148 -5.79 7.29 6.10
CA LEU A 148 -4.46 7.31 6.67
C LEU A 148 -4.28 6.08 7.56
N ILE A 149 -3.23 5.31 7.29
CA ILE A 149 -2.81 4.21 8.16
C ILE A 149 -1.59 4.68 8.94
N GLU A 150 -1.75 4.80 10.26
CA GLU A 150 -0.63 5.00 11.16
C GLU A 150 0.08 3.66 11.40
N ASN A 151 1.22 3.47 10.76
CA ASN A 151 2.06 2.30 10.98
C ASN A 151 3.04 2.54 12.13
N ARG A 152 2.77 1.90 13.28
CA ARG A 152 3.50 2.06 14.54
C ARG A 152 4.66 1.07 14.70
N LEU A 153 5.06 0.34 13.66
CA LEU A 153 6.22 -0.56 13.72
C LEU A 153 7.49 0.16 14.20
N HIS A 154 7.70 1.40 13.77
CA HIS A 154 8.84 2.23 14.18
C HIS A 154 8.47 3.25 15.27
N GLY A 155 7.47 2.93 16.09
CA GLY A 155 6.97 3.77 17.17
C GLY A 155 5.74 4.59 16.78
N VAL A 156 5.08 5.12 17.80
CA VAL A 156 3.84 5.90 17.67
C VAL A 156 4.13 7.25 17.03
N VAL A 157 3.28 7.70 16.12
CA VAL A 157 3.38 9.05 15.57
C VAL A 157 2.89 10.05 16.61
N LEU A 158 3.64 11.14 16.79
CA LEU A 158 3.25 12.20 17.72
C LEU A 158 1.81 12.70 17.42
N PRO A 159 0.90 12.76 18.42
CA PRO A 159 -0.50 13.13 18.19
C PRO A 159 -0.69 14.48 17.49
N ASN A 160 0.18 15.45 17.77
CA ASN A 160 0.14 16.77 17.12
C ASN A 160 0.52 16.72 15.63
N ALA A 161 1.36 15.77 15.21
CA ALA A 161 1.66 15.56 13.81
C ALA A 161 0.45 14.91 13.12
N LEU A 162 -0.13 13.86 13.70
CA LEU A 162 -1.33 13.20 13.17
C LEU A 162 -2.50 14.16 12.99
N LYS A 163 -2.78 15.00 13.99
CA LYS A 163 -3.93 15.94 13.97
C LYS A 163 -3.91 16.88 12.76
N LYS A 164 -2.74 17.20 12.20
CA LYS A 164 -2.62 18.03 11.00
C LYS A 164 -3.06 17.32 9.71
N MET A 165 -3.22 16.00 9.74
CA MET A 165 -3.50 15.13 8.61
C MET A 165 -4.88 14.47 8.67
N THR A 166 -5.60 14.57 9.80
CA THR A 166 -6.84 13.80 10.01
C THR A 166 -8.11 14.48 9.52
N GLU A 167 -8.05 15.76 9.10
CA GLU A 167 -9.26 16.49 8.69
C GLU A 167 -9.83 15.93 7.38
N GLY A 168 -11.02 15.32 7.46
CA GLY A 168 -11.67 14.67 6.31
C GLY A 168 -11.00 13.36 5.87
N VAL A 169 -10.20 12.74 6.75
CA VAL A 169 -9.45 11.51 6.48
C VAL A 169 -9.87 10.44 7.47
N ILE A 170 -10.18 9.23 6.98
CA ILE A 170 -10.47 8.07 7.82
C ILE A 170 -9.15 7.49 8.30
N VAL A 171 -8.97 7.42 9.62
CA VAL A 171 -7.71 6.97 10.24
C VAL A 171 -7.87 5.57 10.82
N SER A 172 -6.90 4.72 10.56
CA SER A 172 -6.69 3.44 11.25
C SER A 172 -5.22 3.32 11.69
N SER A 173 -4.94 2.36 12.57
CA SER A 173 -3.58 2.09 13.04
C SER A 173 -3.20 0.64 12.79
N PHE A 174 -1.90 0.44 12.60
CA PHE A 174 -1.24 -0.85 12.67
C PHE A 174 -0.28 -0.79 13.86
N GLU A 175 -0.56 -1.59 14.89
CA GLU A 175 0.15 -1.48 16.16
C GLU A 175 1.59 -1.99 16.07
N HIS A 176 2.41 -1.58 17.03
CA HIS A 176 3.77 -2.07 17.12
C HIS A 176 3.77 -3.58 17.37
N GLN A 177 4.54 -4.31 16.57
CA GLN A 177 4.74 -5.75 16.68
C GLN A 177 6.22 -6.03 16.94
N SER A 178 6.49 -6.90 17.90
CA SER A 178 7.80 -7.53 18.06
C SER A 178 7.65 -8.97 17.62
N LEU A 179 8.30 -9.34 16.52
CA LEU A 179 8.25 -10.68 15.96
C LEU A 179 9.41 -11.52 16.49
N GLU A 180 9.15 -12.81 16.74
CA GLU A 180 10.22 -13.78 17.00
C GLU A 180 11.29 -13.75 15.90
N GLU A 181 12.55 -13.93 16.28
CA GLU A 181 13.67 -13.97 15.35
C GLU A 181 13.42 -14.96 14.20
N GLY A 182 13.67 -14.50 12.96
CA GLY A 182 13.45 -15.30 11.76
C GLY A 182 12.03 -15.29 11.20
N ALA A 183 11.04 -14.69 11.89
CA ALA A 183 9.69 -14.52 11.36
C ALA A 183 9.63 -13.64 10.10
N ASP A 184 10.43 -12.56 10.05
CA ASP A 184 10.48 -11.63 8.91
C ASP A 184 10.79 -12.31 7.58
N GLY A 185 11.59 -13.36 7.60
CA GLY A 185 11.93 -14.12 6.40
C GLY A 185 10.70 -14.72 5.71
N TYR A 186 9.68 -15.09 6.48
CA TYR A 186 8.43 -15.62 5.92
C TYR A 186 7.56 -14.50 5.32
N LEU A 187 7.50 -13.33 5.97
CA LEU A 187 6.81 -12.15 5.43
C LEU A 187 7.44 -11.69 4.11
N GLN A 188 8.77 -11.71 4.01
CA GLN A 188 9.49 -11.33 2.81
C GLN A 188 9.37 -12.35 1.67
N ALA A 189 9.37 -13.66 1.99
CA ALA A 189 9.35 -14.72 0.98
C ALA A 189 7.99 -14.89 0.31
N GLY A 190 6.89 -14.72 1.05
CA GLY A 190 5.55 -15.07 0.56
C GLY A 190 4.43 -14.10 0.94
N GLY A 191 4.72 -13.02 1.65
CA GLY A 191 3.69 -12.06 2.07
C GLY A 191 2.65 -12.67 3.03
N LEU A 192 1.57 -11.93 3.25
CA LEU A 192 0.55 -12.29 4.26
C LEU A 192 -0.22 -13.57 3.92
N SER A 193 -0.55 -13.78 2.64
CA SER A 193 -1.39 -14.88 2.17
C SER A 193 -0.75 -16.27 2.35
N THR A 194 0.57 -16.33 2.55
CA THR A 194 1.29 -17.59 2.76
C THR A 194 1.36 -18.02 4.22
N ILE A 195 1.06 -17.12 5.16
CA ILE A 195 1.12 -17.41 6.60
C ILE A 195 0.20 -18.58 6.97
N ALA A 196 -1.04 -18.59 6.45
CA ALA A 196 -1.99 -19.67 6.67
C ALA A 196 -1.58 -21.02 6.03
N LYS A 197 -0.56 -21.02 5.16
CA LYS A 197 -0.06 -22.20 4.45
C LYS A 197 1.28 -22.69 5.00
N LEU A 198 1.79 -22.07 6.07
CA LEU A 198 3.05 -22.49 6.67
C LEU A 198 2.91 -23.90 7.25
N ASP A 199 3.87 -24.75 6.92
CA ASP A 199 3.92 -26.13 7.42
C ASP A 199 4.52 -26.15 8.84
N PRO A 200 3.73 -26.50 9.88
CA PRO A 200 4.21 -26.51 11.25
C PRO A 200 5.36 -27.49 11.48
N ALA A 201 5.45 -28.59 10.72
CA ALA A 201 6.54 -29.56 10.85
C ALA A 201 7.86 -28.98 10.34
N LYS A 202 7.83 -28.32 9.18
CA LYS A 202 9.02 -27.63 8.62
C LYS A 202 9.47 -26.47 9.48
N LEU A 203 8.54 -25.70 10.04
CA LEU A 203 8.89 -24.64 11.00
C LEU A 203 9.59 -25.23 12.23
N ARG A 204 9.10 -26.34 12.77
CA ARG A 204 9.71 -27.05 13.92
C ARG A 204 11.08 -27.61 13.60
N GLU A 205 11.26 -28.19 12.42
CA GLU A 205 12.55 -28.73 11.97
C GLU A 205 13.61 -27.62 11.90
N LYS A 206 13.25 -26.46 11.37
CA LYS A 206 14.18 -25.34 11.18
C LYS A 206 14.49 -24.57 12.47
N HIS A 207 13.48 -24.36 13.32
CA HIS A 207 13.57 -23.41 14.45
C HIS A 207 13.39 -24.05 15.83
N GLY A 208 13.07 -25.35 15.90
CA GLY A 208 12.69 -26.02 17.14
C GLY A 208 11.26 -25.72 17.58
N ILE A 209 10.77 -26.47 18.58
CA ILE A 209 9.35 -26.44 18.99
C ILE A 209 8.93 -25.06 19.53
N GLY A 210 9.67 -24.50 20.50
CA GLY A 210 9.31 -23.23 21.12
C GLY A 210 9.28 -22.04 20.14
N PRO A 211 10.38 -21.76 19.43
CA PRO A 211 10.43 -20.67 18.46
C PRO A 211 9.43 -20.84 17.32
N SER A 212 9.24 -22.05 16.77
CA SER A 212 8.27 -22.27 15.70
C SER A 212 6.83 -21.90 16.08
N LEU A 213 6.41 -22.19 17.32
CA LEU A 213 5.09 -21.80 17.82
C LEU A 213 4.96 -20.27 17.95
N ARG A 214 6.01 -19.59 18.44
CA ARG A 214 6.01 -18.12 18.55
C ARG A 214 6.01 -17.45 17.18
N ILE A 215 6.86 -17.89 16.26
CA ILE A 215 6.87 -17.42 14.85
C ILE A 215 5.48 -17.53 14.24
N HIS A 216 4.84 -18.69 14.33
CA HIS A 216 3.51 -18.89 13.74
C HIS A 216 2.48 -17.93 14.33
N ARG A 217 2.40 -17.86 15.67
CA ARG A 217 1.47 -16.98 16.38
C ARG A 217 1.70 -15.51 16.05
N ASP A 218 2.96 -15.08 16.03
CA ASP A 218 3.31 -13.69 15.79
C ASP A 218 3.01 -13.29 14.33
N LEU A 219 3.22 -14.19 13.37
CA LEU A 219 2.83 -14.00 11.96
C LEU A 219 1.31 -13.94 11.78
N GLU A 220 0.55 -14.84 12.41
CA GLU A 220 -0.92 -14.80 12.37
C GLU A 220 -1.47 -13.50 12.96
N LYS A 221 -0.91 -13.07 14.09
CA LYS A 221 -1.25 -11.79 14.72
C LYS A 221 -0.93 -10.61 13.80
N PHE A 222 0.27 -10.59 13.20
CA PHE A 222 0.68 -9.56 12.25
C PHE A 222 -0.29 -9.48 11.07
N ARG A 223 -0.66 -10.62 10.49
CA ARG A 223 -1.64 -10.71 9.40
C ARG A 223 -2.99 -10.14 9.81
N LEU A 224 -3.51 -10.58 10.96
CA LEU A 224 -4.81 -10.12 11.47
C LEU A 224 -4.82 -8.60 11.68
N GLU A 225 -3.80 -8.05 12.32
CA GLU A 225 -3.71 -6.61 12.55
C GLU A 225 -3.57 -5.82 11.25
N ALA A 226 -2.83 -6.34 10.26
CA ALA A 226 -2.72 -5.70 8.96
C ALA A 226 -4.08 -5.66 8.25
N MET A 227 -4.86 -6.75 8.31
CA MET A 227 -6.23 -6.81 7.80
C MET A 227 -7.18 -5.85 8.54
N GLN A 228 -7.04 -5.73 9.86
CA GLN A 228 -7.82 -4.79 10.66
C GLN A 228 -7.50 -3.34 10.31
N ALA A 229 -6.22 -3.01 10.11
CA ALA A 229 -5.80 -1.67 9.71
C ALA A 229 -6.39 -1.25 8.36
N VAL A 230 -6.49 -2.17 7.39
CA VAL A 230 -7.07 -1.90 6.07
C VAL A 230 -8.59 -2.10 6.00
N ARG A 231 -9.26 -2.46 7.11
CA ARG A 231 -10.70 -2.73 7.07
C ARG A 231 -11.54 -1.56 6.54
N PRO A 232 -11.34 -0.29 6.98
CA PRO A 232 -12.13 0.83 6.44
C PRO A 232 -11.90 1.06 4.94
N LEU A 233 -10.69 0.76 4.47
CA LEU A 233 -10.29 0.83 3.07
C LEU A 233 -11.04 -0.24 2.26
N ALA A 234 -11.08 -1.46 2.77
CA ALA A 234 -11.75 -2.60 2.13
C ALA A 234 -13.27 -2.37 2.03
N GLU A 235 -13.90 -1.94 3.12
CA GLU A 235 -15.34 -1.61 3.16
C GLU A 235 -15.68 -0.54 2.12
N TRP A 236 -14.88 0.53 2.04
CA TRP A 236 -15.08 1.54 1.01
C TRP A 236 -14.81 1.00 -0.41
N LEU A 237 -13.78 0.17 -0.60
CA LEU A 237 -13.41 -0.31 -1.92
C LEU A 237 -14.51 -1.18 -2.56
N VAL A 238 -15.28 -1.94 -1.78
CA VAL A 238 -16.25 -2.90 -2.33
C VAL A 238 -17.67 -2.38 -2.51
N GLY A 239 -18.08 -1.30 -1.85
CA GLY A 239 -19.46 -0.79 -1.99
C GLY A 239 -20.11 -0.46 -0.68
#